data_AF-A0A2R6BSD9-F1
#
_entry.id   AF-A0A2R6BSD9-F1
#
_cell.length_a   1.000
_cell.length_b   1.000
_cell.length_c   1.000
_cell.angle_alpha   90.00
_cell.angle_beta   90.00
_cell.angle_gamma   90.00
#
_symmetry.space_group_name_H-M   'P 1'
#
loop_
_entity.id
_entity.type
_entity.pdbx_description
1 polymer ?
#
loop_
_entity_poly.entity_id
_entity_poly.type
_entity_poly.pdbx_seq_one_letter_code
_entity_poly.pdbx_strand_id
1 'polypeptide(L)'
;MVMRIPPDIRQSLMSVGSIAVFAILLVLGKTIYIYAYIGVFFAITFGYTIYRTSRMIPLMKQNAREAAKVRKDSKDKVLFRQTAKDTQPFFNDYELEKLKVAKSMLKLMVIPLVLITAIYIAIPLVLRDAFHYDLSRIELAELYVVAALASFGSTLILRRRMGLSAASFSQGTQLIYAPKAYTILEDGVVFDTPQKMPDVEFSILKFPAKLLRADKKRNFIELETLDTTAPATIKAIRLYTKDVDRLLGVIRPKTIQPEQAQLSVEQVN
;
A
#
# COMPACT_ATOMS: atom_id res chain seq x y z
N MET A 1 7.84 -1.88 -30.59
CA MET A 1 8.24 -2.39 -29.27
C MET A 1 8.43 -1.19 -28.34
N VAL A 2 7.42 -0.81 -27.56
CA VAL A 2 7.53 0.36 -26.67
C VAL A 2 8.36 -0.05 -25.46
N MET A 3 9.60 0.43 -25.36
CA MET A 3 10.43 0.24 -24.16
C MET A 3 9.68 0.80 -22.95
N ARG A 4 9.14 -0.08 -22.10
CA ARG A 4 8.57 0.32 -20.81
C ARG A 4 9.73 0.75 -19.92
N ILE A 5 9.86 2.05 -19.71
CA ILE A 5 10.79 2.60 -18.73
C ILE A 5 10.48 1.96 -17.36
N PRO A 6 11.47 1.37 -16.68
CA PRO A 6 11.30 0.82 -15.34
C PRO A 6 10.64 1.85 -14.42
N PRO A 7 9.68 1.44 -13.57
CA PRO A 7 8.93 2.36 -12.71
C PRO A 7 9.84 3.20 -11.79
N ASP A 8 10.97 2.65 -11.35
CA ASP A 8 12.01 3.35 -10.59
C ASP A 8 12.65 4.52 -11.37
N ILE A 9 12.95 4.31 -12.65
CA ILE A 9 13.56 5.33 -13.52
C ILE A 9 12.53 6.40 -13.85
N ARG A 10 11.28 6.02 -14.11
CA ARG A 10 10.18 6.98 -14.35
C ARG A 10 9.94 7.86 -13.13
N GLN A 11 9.92 7.28 -11.93
CA GLN A 11 9.77 8.03 -10.69
C GLN A 11 10.95 8.99 -10.47
N SER A 12 12.18 8.51 -10.71
CA SER A 12 13.39 9.33 -10.60
C SER A 12 13.38 10.51 -11.57
N LEU A 13 13.00 10.30 -12.83
CA LEU A 13 12.89 11.34 -13.84
C LEU A 13 11.81 12.38 -13.49
N MET A 14 10.66 11.94 -12.98
CA MET A 14 9.61 12.84 -12.51
C MET A 14 10.08 13.68 -11.31
N SER A 15 10.80 13.08 -10.37
CA SER A 15 11.36 13.80 -9.22
C SER A 15 12.40 14.83 -9.65
N VAL A 16 13.35 14.47 -10.52
CA VAL A 16 14.36 15.40 -11.03
C VAL A 16 13.73 16.53 -11.83
N GLY A 17 12.76 16.22 -12.70
CA GLY A 17 12.02 17.24 -13.45
C GLY A 17 11.25 18.22 -12.55
N SER A 18 10.63 17.71 -11.48
CA SER A 18 9.94 18.53 -10.48
C SER A 18 10.89 19.48 -9.75
N ILE A 19 12.06 18.98 -9.31
CA ILE A 19 13.11 19.77 -8.65
C ILE A 19 13.62 20.87 -9.58
N ALA A 20 13.90 20.54 -10.84
CA ALA A 20 14.39 21.50 -11.82
C ALA A 20 13.37 22.62 -12.11
N VAL A 21 12.10 22.30 -12.30
CA VAL A 21 11.04 23.28 -12.54
C VAL A 21 10.90 24.24 -11.35
N PHE A 22 10.92 23.71 -10.13
CA PHE A 22 10.82 24.54 -8.93
C PHE A 22 12.02 25.48 -8.77
N ALA A 23 13.24 24.98 -8.99
CA ALA A 23 14.46 25.79 -8.93
C ALA A 23 14.45 26.92 -9.98
N ILE A 24 14.03 26.63 -11.22
CA ILE A 24 13.91 27.63 -12.29
C ILE A 24 12.90 28.73 -11.91
N LEU A 25 11.73 28.35 -11.39
CA LEU A 25 10.71 29.32 -10.97
C LEU A 25 11.17 30.22 -9.81
N LEU A 26 12.02 29.67 -8.92
CA LEU A 26 12.61 30.38 -7.79
C LEU A 26 13.64 31.41 -8.26
N VAL A 27 14.55 31.03 -9.16
CA VAL A 27 15.55 31.95 -9.75
C VAL A 27 14.85 33.08 -10.51
N LEU A 28 13.82 32.77 -11.31
CA LEU A 28 13.05 33.76 -12.07
C LEU A 28 12.16 34.66 -11.18
N GLY A 29 12.10 34.42 -9.88
CA GLY A 29 11.33 35.25 -8.95
C GLY A 29 9.82 35.18 -9.14
N LYS A 30 9.32 34.13 -9.80
CA LYS A 30 7.89 34.00 -10.14
C LYS A 30 7.14 33.26 -9.04
N THR A 31 7.11 33.85 -7.85
CA THR A 31 6.54 33.25 -6.63
C THR A 31 5.09 32.79 -6.82
N ILE A 32 4.29 33.50 -7.62
CA ILE A 32 2.91 33.12 -7.88
C ILE A 32 2.79 31.78 -8.65
N TYR A 33 3.72 31.50 -9.57
CA TYR A 33 3.76 30.21 -10.28
C TYR A 33 4.26 29.08 -9.40
N ILE A 34 5.09 29.38 -8.38
CA ILE A 34 5.50 28.41 -7.37
C ILE A 34 4.27 27.96 -6.55
N TYR A 35 3.46 28.91 -6.08
CA TYR A 35 2.22 28.58 -5.37
C TYR A 35 1.22 27.83 -6.25
N ALA A 36 1.07 28.24 -7.51
CA ALA A 36 0.22 27.53 -8.47
C ALA A 36 0.70 26.09 -8.71
N TYR A 37 2.02 25.88 -8.85
CA TYR A 37 2.62 24.56 -9.01
C TYR A 37 2.35 23.66 -7.81
N ILE A 38 2.57 24.17 -6.59
CA ILE A 38 2.28 23.45 -5.34
C ILE A 38 0.77 23.11 -5.26
N GLY A 39 -0.10 24.09 -5.55
CA GLY A 39 -1.55 23.91 -5.52
C GLY A 39 -2.03 22.83 -6.51
N VAL A 40 -1.56 22.87 -7.76
CA VAL A 40 -1.88 21.87 -8.79
C VAL A 40 -1.36 20.49 -8.39
N PHE A 41 -0.13 20.39 -7.88
CA PHE A 41 0.44 19.14 -7.41
C PHE A 41 -0.41 18.51 -6.30
N PHE A 42 -0.83 19.29 -5.31
CA PHE A 42 -1.73 18.83 -4.25
C PHE A 42 -3.10 18.46 -4.80
N ALA A 43 -3.69 19.26 -5.69
CA ALA A 43 -4.99 18.98 -6.30
C ALA A 43 -4.98 17.65 -7.08
N ILE A 44 -3.92 17.37 -7.85
CA ILE A 44 -3.77 16.10 -8.57
C ILE A 44 -3.58 14.95 -7.59
N THR A 45 -2.72 15.10 -6.57
CA THR A 45 -2.40 14.03 -5.63
C THR A 45 -3.59 13.67 -4.73
N PHE A 46 -4.22 14.68 -4.12
CA PHE A 46 -5.42 14.50 -3.31
C PHE A 46 -6.62 14.10 -4.18
N GLY A 47 -6.81 14.73 -5.33
CA GLY A 47 -7.88 14.40 -6.27
C GLY A 47 -7.80 12.95 -6.74
N TYR A 48 -6.61 12.46 -7.08
CA TYR A 48 -6.38 11.05 -7.43
C TYR A 48 -6.66 10.11 -6.25
N THR A 49 -6.26 10.49 -5.03
CA THR A 49 -6.50 9.70 -3.82
C THR A 49 -8.01 9.61 -3.51
N ILE A 50 -8.72 10.73 -3.60
CA ILE A 50 -10.17 10.81 -3.42
C ILE A 50 -10.87 9.99 -4.50
N TYR A 51 -10.48 10.13 -5.77
CA TYR A 51 -11.03 9.36 -6.89
C TYR A 51 -10.85 7.85 -6.71
N ARG A 52 -9.66 7.42 -6.28
CA ARG A 52 -9.39 6.00 -6.00
C ARG A 52 -10.25 5.49 -4.85
N THR A 53 -10.38 6.29 -3.79
CA THR A 53 -11.17 5.93 -2.61
C THR A 53 -12.66 5.87 -2.94
N SER A 54 -13.18 6.85 -3.69
CA SER A 54 -14.59 6.89 -4.09
C SER A 54 -14.97 5.73 -5.01
N ARG A 55 -14.07 5.28 -5.90
CA ARG A 55 -14.28 4.06 -6.70
C ARG A 55 -14.22 2.77 -5.88
N MET A 56 -13.52 2.74 -4.76
CA MET A 56 -13.47 1.54 -3.89
C MET A 56 -14.76 1.31 -3.11
N ILE A 57 -15.43 2.37 -2.66
CA ILE A 57 -16.66 2.28 -1.84
C ILE A 57 -17.76 1.42 -2.50
N PRO A 58 -18.18 1.64 -3.76
CA PRO A 58 -19.23 0.83 -4.37
C PRO A 58 -18.81 -0.64 -4.53
N LEU A 59 -17.54 -0.92 -4.83
CA LEU A 59 -17.02 -2.28 -4.92
C LEU A 59 -17.06 -3.00 -3.57
N MET A 60 -16.73 -2.30 -2.48
CA MET A 60 -16.84 -2.85 -1.12
C MET A 60 -18.30 -3.12 -0.75
N LYS A 61 -19.24 -2.23 -1.10
CA LYS A 61 -20.68 -2.45 -0.87
C LYS A 61 -21.23 -3.63 -1.67
N GLN A 62 -20.81 -3.78 -2.93
CA GLN A 62 -21.19 -4.93 -3.76
C GLN A 62 -20.66 -6.24 -3.14
N ASN A 63 -19.38 -6.27 -2.77
CA ASN A 63 -18.78 -7.44 -2.10
C ASN A 63 -19.48 -7.78 -0.78
N ALA A 64 -19.90 -6.77 -0.01
CA ALA A 64 -20.64 -6.99 1.24
C ALA A 64 -22.03 -7.61 1.01
N ARG A 65 -22.75 -7.16 -0.03
CA ARG A 65 -24.04 -7.76 -0.44
C ARG A 65 -23.86 -9.22 -0.85
N GLU A 66 -22.79 -9.51 -1.59
CA GLU A 66 -22.45 -10.88 -1.97
C GLU A 66 -22.09 -11.73 -0.75
N ALA A 67 -21.28 -11.21 0.17
CA ALA A 67 -20.93 -11.89 1.41
C ALA A 67 -22.17 -12.23 2.25
N ALA A 68 -23.11 -11.28 2.36
CA ALA A 68 -24.38 -11.48 3.05
C ALA A 68 -25.24 -12.54 2.36
N LYS A 69 -25.32 -12.52 1.02
CA LYS A 69 -26.03 -13.54 0.23
C LYS A 69 -25.43 -14.92 0.44
N VAL A 70 -24.13 -15.09 0.25
CA VAL A 70 -23.44 -16.39 0.42
C VAL A 70 -23.59 -16.91 1.85
N ARG A 71 -23.50 -16.03 2.86
CA ARG A 71 -23.70 -16.41 4.26
C ARG A 71 -25.14 -16.87 4.54
N LYS A 72 -26.13 -16.30 3.87
CA LYS A 72 -27.53 -16.72 3.97
C LYS A 72 -27.78 -18.04 3.25
N ASP A 73 -27.30 -18.16 2.03
CA ASP A 73 -27.55 -19.30 1.14
C ASP A 73 -26.77 -20.56 1.57
N SER A 74 -25.60 -20.39 2.18
CA SER A 74 -24.71 -21.49 2.61
C SER A 74 -24.62 -21.65 4.13
N LYS A 75 -25.64 -21.21 4.88
CA LYS A 75 -25.63 -21.24 6.35
C LYS A 75 -25.33 -22.63 6.94
N ASP A 76 -25.81 -23.68 6.28
CA ASP A 76 -25.68 -25.07 6.74
C ASP A 76 -24.45 -25.79 6.14
N LYS A 77 -23.68 -25.11 5.27
CA LYS A 77 -22.53 -25.67 4.55
C LYS A 77 -21.21 -25.02 4.99
N VAL A 78 -21.00 -24.94 6.30
CA VAL A 78 -19.78 -24.38 6.87
C VAL A 78 -18.67 -25.42 6.86
N LEU A 79 -17.62 -25.18 6.06
CA LEU A 79 -16.48 -26.08 5.95
C LEU A 79 -15.44 -25.85 7.05
N PHE A 80 -15.27 -24.59 7.46
CA PHE A 80 -14.35 -24.21 8.52
C PHE A 80 -14.76 -22.88 9.13
N ARG A 81 -14.53 -22.69 10.44
CA ARG A 81 -14.87 -21.44 11.12
C ARG A 81 -13.83 -21.13 12.19
N GLN A 82 -13.41 -19.87 12.24
CA GLN A 82 -12.59 -19.34 13.33
C GLN A 82 -13.27 -18.11 13.93
N THR A 83 -13.28 -18.05 15.26
CA THR A 83 -13.76 -16.88 15.99
C THR A 83 -12.62 -15.96 16.37
N ALA A 84 -12.94 -14.72 16.78
CA ALA A 84 -11.93 -13.78 17.26
C ALA A 84 -11.11 -14.33 18.42
N LYS A 85 -11.69 -15.17 19.29
CA LYS A 85 -10.96 -15.78 20.42
C LYS A 85 -9.89 -16.79 19.95
N ASP A 86 -10.13 -17.47 18.84
CA ASP A 86 -9.24 -18.50 18.32
C ASP A 86 -8.02 -17.91 17.61
N THR A 87 -8.20 -16.76 16.96
CA THR A 87 -7.16 -16.05 16.20
C THR A 87 -6.37 -15.06 17.05
N GLN A 88 -6.96 -14.53 18.14
CA GLN A 88 -6.36 -13.51 19.01
C GLN A 88 -4.91 -13.80 19.43
N PRO A 89 -4.52 -15.04 19.81
CA PRO A 89 -3.13 -15.34 20.21
C PRO A 89 -2.11 -15.10 19.10
N PHE A 90 -2.52 -15.24 17.84
CA PHE A 90 -1.66 -15.06 16.65
C PHE A 90 -1.68 -13.63 16.11
N PHE A 91 -2.62 -12.80 16.58
CA PHE A 91 -2.75 -11.42 16.15
C PHE A 91 -1.62 -10.50 16.66
N ASN A 92 -0.98 -10.86 17.78
CA ASN A 92 0.15 -10.09 18.30
C ASN A 92 1.30 -10.02 17.27
N ASP A 93 1.60 -11.12 16.58
CA ASP A 93 2.62 -11.17 15.53
C ASP A 93 2.25 -10.27 14.33
N TYR A 94 0.97 -10.25 13.98
CA TYR A 94 0.44 -9.39 12.91
C TYR A 94 0.53 -7.91 13.26
N GLU A 95 0.14 -7.52 14.49
CA GLU A 95 0.23 -6.13 14.95
C GLU A 95 1.68 -5.67 15.06
N LEU A 96 2.61 -6.54 15.47
CA LEU A 96 4.04 -6.24 15.47
C LEU A 96 4.60 -6.05 14.05
N GLU A 97 4.21 -6.91 13.09
CA GLU A 97 4.56 -6.79 11.69
C GLU A 97 4.02 -5.49 11.08
N LYS A 98 2.76 -5.17 11.39
CA LYS A 98 2.11 -3.91 11.00
C LYS A 98 2.81 -2.69 11.57
N LEU A 99 3.16 -2.72 12.85
CA LEU A 99 3.90 -1.63 13.49
C LEU A 99 5.29 -1.47 12.86
N LYS A 100 5.97 -2.57 12.53
CA LYS A 100 7.28 -2.54 11.85
C LYS A 100 7.16 -1.91 10.47
N VAL A 101 6.17 -2.29 9.67
CA VAL A 101 5.91 -1.70 8.35
C VAL A 101 5.56 -0.21 8.50
N ALA A 102 4.69 0.15 9.44
CA ALA A 102 4.31 1.53 9.70
C ALA A 102 5.52 2.40 10.12
N LYS A 103 6.38 1.88 10.99
CA LYS A 103 7.64 2.56 11.38
C LYS A 103 8.58 2.74 10.19
N SER A 104 8.70 1.74 9.33
CA SER A 104 9.51 1.83 8.10
C SER A 104 8.96 2.88 7.13
N MET A 105 7.64 2.90 6.93
CA MET A 105 6.96 3.93 6.13
C MET A 105 7.15 5.33 6.72
N LEU A 106 7.02 5.46 8.04
CA LEU A 106 7.24 6.72 8.73
C LEU A 106 8.68 7.21 8.52
N LYS A 107 9.68 6.35 8.64
CA LYS A 107 11.08 6.69 8.34
C LYS A 107 11.27 7.16 6.89
N LEU A 108 10.61 6.50 5.93
CA LEU A 108 10.64 6.90 4.52
C LEU A 108 9.98 8.25 4.25
N MET A 109 9.12 8.75 5.13
CA MET A 109 8.48 10.06 4.98
C MET A 109 9.19 11.14 5.80
N VAL A 110 9.54 10.86 7.05
CA VAL A 110 10.08 11.83 8.00
C VAL A 110 11.52 12.19 7.68
N ILE A 111 12.39 11.22 7.37
CA ILE A 111 13.82 11.52 7.13
C ILE A 111 13.99 12.46 5.91
N PRO A 112 13.36 12.19 4.75
CA PRO A 112 13.44 13.08 3.60
C PRO A 112 12.84 14.47 3.88
N LEU A 113 11.76 14.54 4.68
CA LEU A 113 11.14 15.80 5.08
C LEU A 113 12.06 16.63 5.98
N VAL A 114 12.64 16.00 7.01
CA VAL A 114 13.57 16.66 7.94
C VAL A 114 14.78 17.21 7.20
N LEU A 115 15.31 16.49 6.21
CA LEU A 115 16.42 16.98 5.38
C LEU A 115 16.03 18.23 4.59
N ILE A 116 14.84 18.25 3.96
CA ILE A 116 14.36 19.44 3.24
C ILE A 116 14.19 20.60 4.21
N THR A 117 13.50 20.39 5.33
CA THR A 117 13.25 21.44 6.31
C THR A 117 14.55 21.97 6.93
N ALA A 118 15.49 21.10 7.29
CA ALA A 118 16.76 21.52 7.88
C ALA A 118 17.60 22.34 6.89
N ILE A 119 17.76 21.86 5.66
CA ILE A 119 18.67 22.48 4.69
C ILE A 119 18.04 23.72 4.04
N TYR A 120 16.78 23.64 3.62
CA TYR A 120 16.14 24.70 2.83
C TYR A 120 15.37 25.72 3.67
N ILE A 121 14.96 25.39 4.91
CA ILE A 121 14.21 26.31 5.78
C ILE A 121 15.06 26.77 6.96
N ALA A 122 15.63 25.84 7.73
CA ALA A 122 16.33 26.20 8.95
C ALA A 122 17.66 26.92 8.69
N ILE A 123 18.46 26.50 7.70
CA ILE A 123 19.72 27.20 7.36
C ILE A 123 19.47 28.66 6.95
N PRO A 124 18.57 28.98 6.01
CA PRO A 124 18.25 30.37 5.68
C PRO A 124 17.75 31.19 6.88
N LEU A 125 16.90 30.61 7.73
CA LEU A 125 16.41 31.29 8.93
C LEU A 125 17.54 31.60 9.91
N VAL A 126 18.43 30.65 10.18
CA VAL A 126 19.58 30.86 11.07
C VAL A 126 20.55 31.89 10.50
N LEU A 127 20.85 31.84 9.20
CA LEU A 127 21.71 32.84 8.55
C LEU A 127 21.13 34.24 8.63
N ARG A 128 19.82 34.37 8.46
CA ARG A 128 19.11 35.64 8.58
C ARG A 128 19.06 36.15 10.02
N ASP A 129 18.59 35.32 10.95
CA ASP A 129 18.26 35.77 12.31
C ASP A 129 19.48 35.85 13.22
N ALA A 130 20.46 34.94 13.07
CA ALA A 130 21.66 34.93 13.89
C ALA A 130 22.84 35.69 13.26
N PHE A 131 22.98 35.64 11.93
CA PHE A 131 24.12 36.20 11.22
C PHE A 131 23.79 37.42 10.36
N HIS A 132 22.53 37.86 10.31
CA HIS A 132 22.06 39.00 9.52
C HIS A 132 22.46 38.91 8.03
N TYR A 133 22.56 37.68 7.51
CA TYR A 133 22.92 37.39 6.13
C TYR A 133 21.69 36.92 5.36
N ASP A 134 21.20 37.76 4.46
CA ASP A 134 20.09 37.43 3.57
C ASP A 134 20.62 36.77 2.30
N LEU A 135 20.19 35.53 2.07
CA LEU A 135 20.53 34.78 0.87
C LEU A 135 19.84 35.36 -0.38
N SER A 136 20.60 35.47 -1.46
CA SER A 136 20.07 35.77 -2.79
C SER A 136 19.18 34.63 -3.30
N ARG A 137 18.37 34.92 -4.33
CA ARG A 137 17.48 33.91 -4.94
C ARG A 137 18.24 32.75 -5.58
N ILE A 138 19.45 32.98 -6.07
CA ILE A 138 20.30 31.94 -6.66
C ILE A 138 20.80 31.02 -5.55
N GLU A 139 21.31 31.56 -4.44
CA GLU A 139 21.76 30.77 -3.29
C GLU A 139 20.59 29.98 -2.65
N LEU A 140 19.39 30.55 -2.60
CA LEU A 140 18.18 29.82 -2.17
C LEU A 140 17.82 28.68 -3.13
N ALA A 141 17.96 28.87 -4.45
CA ALA A 141 17.72 27.83 -5.43
C ALA A 141 18.76 26.70 -5.31
N GLU A 142 20.03 27.02 -5.08
CA GLU A 142 21.09 26.05 -4.82
C GLU A 142 20.81 25.24 -3.56
N LEU A 143 20.45 25.89 -2.46
CA LEU A 143 20.04 25.23 -1.22
C LEU A 143 18.84 24.31 -1.42
N TYR A 144 17.85 24.73 -2.22
CA TYR A 144 16.71 23.89 -2.57
C TYR A 144 17.14 22.63 -3.33
N VAL A 145 17.99 22.78 -4.36
CA VAL A 145 18.48 21.65 -5.16
C VAL A 145 19.28 20.69 -4.29
N VAL A 146 20.18 21.20 -3.45
CA VAL A 146 20.97 20.39 -2.50
C VAL A 146 20.04 19.65 -1.53
N ALA A 147 19.07 20.34 -0.95
CA ALA A 147 18.09 19.76 -0.03
C ALA A 147 17.26 18.66 -0.72
N ALA A 148 16.80 18.90 -1.94
CA ALA A 148 15.98 17.96 -2.70
C ALA A 148 16.78 16.72 -3.13
N LEU A 149 18.03 16.89 -3.55
CA LEU A 149 18.94 15.79 -3.88
C LEU A 149 19.30 14.96 -2.64
N ALA A 150 19.58 15.60 -1.50
CA ALA A 150 19.83 14.91 -0.24
C ALA A 150 18.60 14.12 0.22
N SER A 151 17.41 14.73 0.10
CA SER A 151 16.12 14.10 0.42
C SER A 151 15.84 12.89 -0.47
N PHE A 152 16.01 13.03 -1.79
CA PHE A 152 15.84 11.94 -2.75
C PHE A 152 16.87 10.83 -2.55
N GLY A 153 18.16 11.18 -2.38
CA GLY A 153 19.24 10.23 -2.12
C GLY A 153 19.04 9.45 -0.82
N SER A 154 18.62 10.12 0.26
CA SER A 154 18.29 9.45 1.52
C SER A 154 17.13 8.47 1.36
N THR A 155 16.11 8.83 0.58
CA THR A 155 14.97 7.96 0.27
C THR A 155 15.43 6.69 -0.47
N LEU A 156 16.31 6.83 -1.47
CA LEU A 156 16.85 5.68 -2.20
C LEU A 156 17.69 4.76 -1.31
N ILE A 157 18.57 5.32 -0.47
CA ILE A 157 19.41 4.55 0.46
C ILE A 157 18.53 3.82 1.48
N LEU A 158 17.54 4.51 2.05
CA LEU A 158 16.59 3.94 3.01
C LEU A 158 15.78 2.80 2.39
N ARG A 159 15.23 3.00 1.18
CA ARG A 159 14.52 1.96 0.42
C ARG A 159 15.40 0.72 0.24
N ARG A 160 16.64 0.89 -0.21
CA ARG A 160 17.60 -0.21 -0.40
C ARG A 160 17.91 -0.93 0.91
N ARG A 161 18.17 -0.21 2.01
CA ARG A 161 18.44 -0.80 3.33
C ARG A 161 17.23 -1.55 3.91
N MET A 162 16.02 -1.13 3.57
CA MET A 162 14.79 -1.79 4.00
C MET A 162 14.35 -2.93 3.06
N GLY A 163 15.08 -3.20 1.98
CA GLY A 163 14.70 -4.22 0.99
C GLY A 163 13.41 -3.87 0.23
N LEU A 164 13.04 -2.59 0.18
CA LEU A 164 11.83 -2.10 -0.48
C LEU A 164 12.21 -1.61 -1.89
N SER A 165 11.78 -2.32 -2.93
CA SER A 165 11.85 -1.83 -4.32
C SER A 165 10.61 -0.97 -4.64
N ALA A 166 10.61 -0.17 -5.73
CA ALA A 166 9.36 0.51 -6.13
C ALA A 166 8.25 -0.48 -6.53
N ALA A 167 8.61 -1.68 -6.99
CA ALA A 167 7.66 -2.78 -7.19
C ALA A 167 7.08 -3.31 -5.85
N SER A 168 7.85 -3.23 -4.76
CA SER A 168 7.33 -3.51 -3.42
C SER A 168 6.24 -2.51 -3.01
N PHE A 169 6.20 -1.28 -3.54
CA PHE A 169 5.08 -0.37 -3.25
C PHE A 169 3.83 -0.64 -4.09
N SER A 170 3.97 -1.21 -5.29
CA SER A 170 2.81 -1.58 -6.11
C SER A 170 2.17 -2.90 -5.68
N GLN A 171 2.93 -3.83 -5.08
CA GLN A 171 2.42 -5.15 -4.69
C GLN A 171 2.88 -5.69 -3.31
N GLY A 172 3.95 -5.18 -2.68
CA GLY A 172 4.64 -5.84 -1.55
C GLY A 172 4.67 -5.11 -0.19
N THR A 173 4.12 -3.90 -0.06
CA THR A 173 3.93 -3.20 1.23
C THR A 173 2.47 -3.02 1.60
N GLN A 174 1.56 -3.66 0.86
CA GLN A 174 0.21 -3.84 1.34
C GLN A 174 0.31 -4.90 2.44
N LEU A 175 0.11 -4.45 3.67
CA LEU A 175 -0.15 -5.34 4.78
C LEU A 175 -1.31 -6.25 4.36
N ILE A 176 -1.03 -7.53 4.14
CA ILE A 176 -2.07 -8.51 3.78
C ILE A 176 -3.06 -8.50 4.93
N TYR A 177 -4.33 -8.22 4.64
CA TYR A 177 -5.32 -8.05 5.69
C TYR A 177 -5.53 -9.37 6.44
N ALA A 178 -5.35 -9.35 7.76
CA ALA A 178 -5.69 -10.47 8.61
C ALA A 178 -7.05 -10.21 9.30
N PRO A 179 -8.12 -10.96 8.96
CA PRO A 179 -9.38 -10.86 9.67
C PRO A 179 -9.33 -11.55 11.04
N LYS A 180 -10.02 -10.97 12.03
CA LYS A 180 -10.12 -11.54 13.38
C LYS A 180 -11.05 -12.76 13.41
N ALA A 181 -12.16 -12.70 12.70
CA ALA A 181 -13.06 -13.83 12.53
C ALA A 181 -13.28 -14.10 11.04
N TYR A 182 -13.41 -15.36 10.69
CA TYR A 182 -13.72 -15.78 9.33
C TYR A 182 -14.45 -17.11 9.30
N THR A 183 -15.20 -17.34 8.23
CA THR A 183 -15.93 -18.56 7.94
C THR A 183 -15.65 -18.97 6.51
N ILE A 184 -15.29 -20.23 6.30
CA ILE A 184 -15.06 -20.82 4.98
C ILE A 184 -16.33 -21.56 4.57
N LEU A 185 -16.88 -21.14 3.44
CA LEU A 185 -18.05 -21.70 2.79
C LEU A 185 -17.64 -22.30 1.44
N GLU A 186 -18.55 -22.99 0.75
CA GLU A 186 -18.25 -23.63 -0.54
C GLU A 186 -17.79 -22.64 -1.62
N ASP A 187 -18.34 -21.42 -1.57
CA ASP A 187 -18.16 -20.37 -2.59
C ASP A 187 -17.06 -19.35 -2.24
N GLY A 188 -16.55 -19.36 -1.01
CA GLY A 188 -15.52 -18.42 -0.59
C GLY A 188 -15.29 -18.32 0.91
N VAL A 189 -14.38 -17.43 1.29
CA VAL A 189 -14.07 -17.09 2.67
C VAL A 189 -14.78 -15.78 3.02
N VAL A 190 -15.71 -15.84 3.97
CA VAL A 190 -16.41 -14.68 4.53
C VAL A 190 -15.72 -14.21 5.79
N PHE A 191 -15.44 -12.92 5.91
CA PHE A 191 -14.68 -12.35 7.01
C PHE A 191 -15.10 -10.92 7.34
N ASP A 192 -14.70 -10.42 8.52
CA ASP A 192 -14.99 -9.05 8.94
C ASP A 192 -14.25 -8.03 8.07
N THR A 193 -14.92 -6.95 7.67
CA THR A 193 -14.35 -5.99 6.71
C THR A 193 -13.09 -5.30 7.25
N PRO A 194 -12.09 -5.00 6.40
CA PRO A 194 -10.86 -4.32 6.81
C PRO A 194 -11.08 -2.87 7.28
N GLN A 195 -12.21 -2.27 6.90
CA GLN A 195 -12.61 -0.92 7.28
C GLN A 195 -14.06 -0.93 7.70
N LYS A 196 -14.35 -0.39 8.88
CA LYS A 196 -15.72 -0.16 9.33
C LYS A 196 -16.37 0.89 8.42
N MET A 197 -17.30 0.47 7.59
CA MET A 197 -18.15 1.34 6.79
C MET A 197 -19.62 1.12 7.19
N PRO A 198 -20.47 2.15 7.11
CA PRO A 198 -21.91 1.97 7.25
C PRO A 198 -22.42 0.91 6.26
N ASP A 199 -23.26 0.00 6.74
CA ASP A 199 -23.90 -1.08 5.97
C ASP A 199 -22.94 -2.14 5.37
N VAL A 200 -21.68 -2.21 5.84
CA VAL A 200 -20.68 -3.17 5.35
C VAL A 200 -19.98 -3.83 6.54
N GLU A 201 -20.55 -4.93 7.02
CA GLU A 201 -20.03 -5.70 8.15
C GLU A 201 -19.11 -6.85 7.72
N PHE A 202 -19.45 -7.52 6.61
CA PHE A 202 -18.72 -8.68 6.12
C PHE A 202 -18.25 -8.48 4.68
N SER A 203 -17.12 -9.10 4.35
CA SER A 203 -16.57 -9.20 3.01
C SER A 203 -16.34 -10.66 2.65
N ILE A 204 -16.24 -10.94 1.36
CA ILE A 204 -15.98 -12.29 0.85
C ILE A 204 -14.80 -12.28 -0.12
N LEU A 205 -13.89 -13.24 0.06
CA LEU A 205 -12.93 -13.64 -0.97
C LEU A 205 -13.47 -14.90 -1.63
N LYS A 206 -13.88 -14.78 -2.89
CA LYS A 206 -14.51 -15.87 -3.65
C LYS A 206 -13.49 -16.92 -4.07
N PHE A 207 -13.93 -18.17 -4.14
CA PHE A 207 -13.19 -19.24 -4.80
C PHE A 207 -13.49 -19.26 -6.31
N PRO A 208 -12.57 -19.73 -7.16
CA PRO A 208 -11.22 -20.19 -6.81
C PRO A 208 -10.27 -19.05 -6.41
N ALA A 209 -9.40 -19.32 -5.45
CA ALA A 209 -8.39 -18.37 -4.96
C ALA A 209 -6.98 -18.91 -5.20
N LYS A 210 -5.98 -18.03 -5.22
CA LYS A 210 -4.56 -18.42 -5.30
C LYS A 210 -3.99 -18.58 -3.88
N LEU A 211 -3.37 -19.72 -3.60
CA LEU A 211 -2.64 -19.91 -2.35
C LEU A 211 -1.24 -19.28 -2.50
N LEU A 212 -0.99 -18.18 -1.80
CA LEU A 212 0.30 -17.48 -1.85
C LEU A 212 1.35 -18.15 -0.97
N ARG A 213 0.98 -18.42 0.28
CA ARG A 213 1.90 -18.93 1.30
C ARG A 213 1.11 -19.69 2.36
N ALA A 214 1.74 -20.73 2.90
CA ALA A 214 1.31 -21.36 4.15
C ALA A 214 2.51 -21.42 5.09
N ASP A 215 2.32 -20.96 6.33
CA ASP A 215 3.35 -20.95 7.35
C ASP A 215 2.85 -21.69 8.60
N LYS A 216 3.33 -22.93 8.77
CA LYS A 216 2.97 -23.77 9.92
C LYS A 216 3.58 -23.26 11.23
N LYS A 217 4.74 -22.58 11.19
CA LYS A 217 5.40 -22.08 12.39
C LYS A 217 4.66 -20.87 12.97
N ARG A 218 4.16 -20.01 12.07
CA ARG A 218 3.39 -18.80 12.42
C ARG A 218 1.88 -18.99 12.34
N ASN A 219 1.41 -20.22 12.11
CA ASN A 219 0.00 -20.60 12.20
C ASN A 219 -0.93 -19.85 11.25
N PHE A 220 -0.51 -19.63 9.99
CA PHE A 220 -1.33 -18.92 9.00
C PHE A 220 -1.22 -19.46 7.58
N ILE A 221 -2.21 -19.07 6.77
CA ILE A 221 -2.16 -19.15 5.31
C ILE A 221 -2.51 -17.80 4.69
N GLU A 222 -2.02 -17.55 3.48
CA GLU A 222 -2.29 -16.35 2.70
C GLU A 222 -2.98 -16.74 1.39
N LEU A 223 -4.13 -16.11 1.13
CA LEU A 223 -4.94 -16.31 -0.06
C LEU A 223 -5.01 -15.02 -0.85
N GLU A 224 -4.93 -15.11 -2.17
CA GLU A 224 -5.12 -14.00 -3.10
C GLU A 224 -6.33 -14.29 -4.00
N THR A 225 -7.16 -13.28 -4.25
CA THR A 225 -8.26 -13.39 -5.20
C THR A 225 -7.72 -13.37 -6.63
N LEU A 226 -8.33 -14.16 -7.51
CA LEU A 226 -8.06 -14.09 -8.96
C LEU A 226 -8.79 -12.91 -9.63
N ASP A 227 -9.76 -12.32 -8.94
CA ASP A 227 -10.54 -11.20 -9.46
C ASP A 227 -9.71 -9.91 -9.49
N THR A 228 -9.39 -9.46 -10.70
CA THR A 228 -8.63 -8.22 -10.94
C THR A 228 -9.40 -6.96 -10.52
N THR A 229 -10.74 -7.06 -10.45
CA THR A 229 -11.66 -5.97 -10.10
C THR A 229 -11.93 -5.86 -8.60
N ALA A 230 -11.48 -6.84 -7.80
CA ALA A 230 -11.62 -6.82 -6.37
C ALA A 230 -10.91 -5.59 -5.74
N PRO A 231 -11.48 -4.99 -4.66
CA PRO A 231 -10.83 -3.90 -3.94
C PRO A 231 -9.44 -4.30 -3.47
N ALA A 232 -8.46 -3.40 -3.57
CA ALA A 232 -7.07 -3.68 -3.19
C ALA A 232 -6.93 -4.25 -1.76
N THR A 233 -7.80 -3.82 -0.84
CA THR A 233 -7.84 -4.29 0.56
C THR A 233 -8.35 -5.71 0.75
N ILE A 234 -9.01 -6.29 -0.27
CA ILE A 234 -9.58 -7.65 -0.27
C ILE A 234 -8.79 -8.57 -1.21
N LYS A 235 -7.80 -8.02 -1.96
CA LYS A 235 -7.03 -8.80 -2.93
C LYS A 235 -6.25 -9.94 -2.30
N ALA A 236 -5.71 -9.74 -1.10
CA ALA A 236 -5.06 -10.81 -0.35
C ALA A 236 -5.48 -10.77 1.12
N ILE A 237 -5.73 -11.93 1.69
CA ILE A 237 -6.06 -12.11 3.11
C ILE A 237 -5.16 -13.15 3.77
N ARG A 238 -4.85 -12.94 5.06
CA ARG A 238 -4.07 -13.86 5.89
C ARG A 238 -4.98 -14.50 6.95
N LEU A 239 -5.21 -15.80 6.86
CA LEU A 239 -6.07 -16.54 7.77
C LEU A 239 -5.23 -17.25 8.83
N TYR A 240 -5.38 -16.83 10.09
CA TYR A 240 -4.73 -17.47 11.24
C TYR A 240 -5.56 -18.63 11.79
N THR A 241 -4.90 -19.72 12.17
CA THR A 241 -5.56 -20.92 12.71
C THR A 241 -4.63 -21.69 13.64
N LYS A 242 -5.17 -22.31 14.69
CA LYS A 242 -4.41 -23.27 15.53
C LYS A 242 -4.06 -24.56 14.78
N ASP A 243 -4.87 -24.90 13.78
CA ASP A 243 -4.75 -26.13 12.98
C ASP A 243 -4.62 -25.75 11.50
N VAL A 244 -3.37 -25.59 11.05
CA VAL A 244 -3.04 -25.19 9.68
C VAL A 244 -3.30 -26.32 8.71
N ASP A 245 -3.10 -27.57 9.11
CA ASP A 245 -3.27 -28.74 8.24
C ASP A 245 -4.74 -28.98 7.91
N ARG A 246 -5.63 -28.86 8.90
CA ARG A 246 -7.08 -28.91 8.65
C ARG A 246 -7.55 -27.76 7.76
N LEU A 247 -7.05 -26.55 7.99
CA LEU A 247 -7.38 -25.39 7.16
C LEU A 247 -6.92 -25.58 5.70
N LEU A 248 -5.71 -26.09 5.50
CA LEU A 248 -5.19 -26.44 4.18
C LEU A 248 -6.00 -27.56 3.51
N GLY A 249 -6.45 -28.56 4.26
CA GLY A 249 -7.30 -29.63 3.74
C GLY A 249 -8.62 -29.12 3.16
N VAL A 250 -9.22 -28.11 3.78
CA VAL A 250 -10.46 -27.48 3.31
C VAL A 250 -10.21 -26.57 2.09
N ILE A 251 -9.06 -25.88 2.06
CA ILE A 251 -8.79 -24.83 1.07
C ILE A 251 -8.14 -25.36 -0.20
N ARG A 252 -7.27 -26.36 -0.12
CA ARG A 252 -6.54 -26.90 -1.28
C ARG A 252 -7.43 -27.27 -2.48
N PRO A 253 -8.60 -27.93 -2.30
CA PRO A 253 -9.52 -28.25 -3.40
C PRO A 253 -10.16 -27.01 -4.05
N LYS A 254 -10.11 -25.86 -3.37
CA LYS A 254 -10.72 -24.59 -3.76
C LYS A 254 -9.69 -23.55 -4.19
N THR A 255 -8.42 -23.94 -4.27
CA THR A 255 -7.32 -23.06 -4.67
C THR A 255 -6.56 -23.56 -5.88
N ILE A 256 -6.08 -22.63 -6.70
CA ILE A 256 -5.14 -22.91 -7.78
C ILE A 256 -3.72 -22.76 -7.23
N GLN A 257 -2.87 -23.77 -7.44
CA GLN A 257 -1.47 -23.69 -7.05
C GLN A 257 -0.73 -22.68 -7.95
N PRO A 258 0.26 -21.93 -7.42
CA PRO A 258 0.94 -20.86 -8.16
C PRO A 258 1.52 -21.30 -9.52
N GLU A 259 1.90 -22.58 -9.66
CA GLU A 259 2.46 -23.16 -10.89
C GLU A 259 1.43 -23.31 -12.04
N GLN A 260 0.13 -23.39 -11.75
CA GLN A 260 -0.93 -23.51 -12.77
C GLN A 260 -1.52 -22.16 -13.20
N ALA A 261 -1.30 -21.10 -12.41
CA ALA A 261 -1.81 -19.76 -12.69
C ALA A 261 -1.02 -19.02 -13.79
N GLN A 262 0.21 -19.45 -14.11
CA GLN A 262 0.99 -18.87 -15.21
C GLN A 262 0.51 -19.38 -16.58
N LEU A 263 0.11 -20.66 -16.68
CA LEU A 263 -0.33 -21.29 -17.92
C LEU A 263 -1.73 -20.84 -18.38
N SER A 264 -2.58 -20.36 -17.47
CA SER A 264 -3.94 -19.91 -17.80
C SER A 264 -4.03 -18.46 -18.27
N VAL A 265 -2.97 -17.66 -18.08
CA VAL A 265 -2.89 -16.28 -18.58
C VAL A 265 -2.23 -16.21 -19.96
N GLU A 266 -1.37 -17.16 -20.31
CA GLU A 266 -0.75 -17.26 -21.64
C GLU A 266 -1.70 -17.77 -22.73
N GLN A 267 -2.82 -18.42 -22.40
CA GLN A 267 -3.77 -18.92 -23.40
C GLN A 267 -4.83 -17.89 -23.85
N VAL A 268 -4.79 -16.66 -23.32
CA VAL A 268 -5.78 -15.60 -23.63
C VAL A 268 -5.13 -14.35 -24.27
N ASN A 269 -3.84 -14.40 -24.65
CA ASN A 269 -3.20 -13.36 -25.45
C ASN A 269 -2.66 -13.91 -26.77
#